data_AF-A0A955C998-F1
#
_entry.id   AF-A0A955C998-F1
#
_cell.length_a   1.000
_cell.length_b   1.000
_cell.length_c   1.000
_cell.angle_alpha   90.00
_cell.angle_beta   90.00
_cell.angle_gamma   90.00
#
_symmetry.space_group_name_H-M   'P 1'
#
loop_
_entity.id
_entity.type
_entity.pdbx_description
1 polymer ?
#
loop_
_entity_poly.entity_id
_entity_poly.type
_entity_poly.pdbx_seq_one_letter_code
_entity_poly.pdbx_strand_id
1 'polypeptide(L)'
;QPLRRQKRVRALSRLIRQNRIHGADAPIVNDPQPHEESARTPRQSVARNARPAKVAIAGALVTLFAIRCAGPVSMTDAIDHQYETDYVTRLNHENADGRAAWLKWKAETEKRGVEELEREDAELSSTRNPFDAYKDADAVRRGAVLYKYHCARCHGDDARGRGPSALPDYPANDFHDFGQRFAATLHRGAPRRWFRSITNGTGDIVTYPDEPPGPAMPAFGAKLTREQIWLLITYLQSLDVHFPTATAPQATE
;
A
#
# COMPACT_ATOMS: atom_id res chain seq x y z
N GLN A 1 29.02 41.71 -37.92
CA GLN A 1 28.77 40.95 -39.18
C GLN A 1 30.07 40.26 -39.59
N PRO A 2 30.10 39.18 -40.40
CA PRO A 2 29.02 38.40 -41.03
C PRO A 2 28.81 37.02 -40.33
N LEU A 3 27.66 36.33 -40.38
CA LEU A 3 26.83 35.79 -41.49
C LEU A 3 27.45 34.63 -42.31
N ARG A 4 27.27 33.38 -41.83
CA ARG A 4 27.14 32.13 -42.64
C ARG A 4 26.19 31.17 -41.89
N ARG A 5 24.96 30.91 -42.37
CA ARG A 5 24.53 29.89 -43.36
C ARG A 5 24.81 28.43 -42.96
N GLN A 6 23.76 27.68 -42.58
CA GLN A 6 23.18 26.51 -43.31
C GLN A 6 21.93 25.95 -42.57
N LYS A 7 20.75 25.96 -43.22
CA LYS A 7 20.02 24.78 -43.76
C LYS A 7 19.69 23.70 -42.71
N ARG A 8 18.51 23.74 -42.07
CA ARG A 8 17.26 23.07 -42.52
C ARG A 8 17.42 21.60 -42.97
N VAL A 9 16.99 20.67 -42.12
CA VAL A 9 16.61 19.29 -42.49
C VAL A 9 15.12 19.10 -42.19
N ARG A 10 14.39 18.47 -43.13
CA ARG A 10 12.98 18.03 -43.00
C ARG A 10 12.94 16.52 -43.24
N ALA A 11 12.17 15.78 -42.44
CA ALA A 11 11.49 14.49 -42.74
C ALA A 11 11.26 13.72 -41.42
N LEU A 12 10.21 12.92 -41.23
CA LEU A 12 8.86 12.88 -41.82
C LEU A 12 8.02 12.01 -40.84
N SER A 13 6.79 12.38 -40.47
CA SER A 13 5.97 11.55 -39.56
C SER A 13 4.48 11.74 -39.79
N ARG A 14 3.84 10.83 -40.54
CA ARG A 14 2.37 10.69 -40.66
C ARG A 14 1.97 9.26 -41.09
N LEU A 15 0.73 8.89 -40.76
CA LEU A 15 0.10 7.56 -40.84
C LEU A 15 0.72 6.57 -39.81
N ILE A 16 -0.06 5.79 -39.07
CA ILE A 16 -1.24 5.01 -39.46
C ILE A 16 -2.59 5.60 -38.98
N ARG A 17 -3.66 5.29 -39.73
CA ARG A 17 -5.05 5.77 -39.56
C ARG A 17 -5.96 4.64 -39.06
N GLN A 18 -7.09 5.02 -38.46
CA GLN A 18 -8.13 4.14 -37.91
C GLN A 18 -8.58 3.01 -38.84
N ASN A 19 -8.86 1.84 -38.26
CA ASN A 19 -9.68 0.79 -38.85
C ASN A 19 -11.15 1.01 -38.46
N ARG A 20 -12.02 1.28 -39.43
CA ARG A 20 -13.49 1.20 -39.28
C ARG A 20 -14.08 0.88 -40.64
N ILE A 21 -14.64 -0.31 -40.79
CA ILE A 21 -15.33 -0.76 -42.02
C ILE A 21 -16.85 -0.67 -41.78
N HIS A 22 -17.57 -0.36 -42.85
CA HIS A 22 -19.02 -0.13 -42.90
C HIS A 22 -19.85 -1.41 -42.77
N GLY A 23 -21.15 -1.26 -42.45
CA GLY A 23 -22.17 -2.13 -43.07
C GLY A 23 -23.51 -2.31 -42.35
N ALA A 24 -24.57 -1.80 -42.99
CA ALA A 24 -25.96 -2.29 -43.00
C ALA A 24 -26.91 -2.06 -41.80
N ASP A 25 -28.01 -1.37 -42.12
CA ASP A 25 -29.27 -1.27 -41.36
C ASP A 25 -30.22 -2.46 -41.66
N ALA A 26 -30.98 -2.92 -40.66
CA ALA A 26 -32.36 -3.42 -40.79
C ALA A 26 -32.98 -3.72 -39.40
N PRO A 27 -34.28 -3.45 -39.17
CA PRO A 27 -34.95 -3.70 -37.89
C PRO A 27 -35.58 -5.11 -37.81
N ILE A 28 -35.75 -5.63 -36.58
CA ILE A 28 -36.55 -6.84 -36.30
C ILE A 28 -37.79 -6.45 -35.47
N VAL A 29 -38.92 -7.04 -35.84
CA VAL A 29 -40.28 -6.79 -35.30
C VAL A 29 -40.62 -7.79 -34.17
N ASN A 30 -41.54 -7.42 -33.28
CA ASN A 30 -41.98 -8.21 -32.12
C ASN A 30 -42.98 -9.35 -32.45
N ASP A 31 -43.06 -10.29 -31.49
CA ASP A 31 -44.23 -11.12 -31.09
C ASP A 31 -44.72 -12.27 -32.00
N PRO A 32 -45.52 -13.25 -31.47
CA PRO A 32 -45.42 -13.94 -30.17
C PRO A 32 -45.47 -15.49 -30.29
N GLN A 33 -45.53 -16.20 -29.15
CA GLN A 33 -45.74 -17.67 -29.01
C GLN A 33 -47.13 -18.15 -29.49
N PRO A 34 -47.32 -19.48 -29.66
CA PRO A 34 -48.36 -20.15 -28.85
C PRO A 34 -47.97 -21.53 -28.26
N HIS A 35 -48.94 -22.14 -27.56
CA HIS A 35 -48.82 -23.18 -26.51
C HIS A 35 -49.17 -24.63 -26.96
N GLU A 36 -49.33 -25.50 -25.95
CA GLU A 36 -49.98 -26.83 -25.86
C GLU A 36 -49.01 -28.04 -25.94
N GLU A 37 -48.80 -28.85 -24.89
CA GLU A 37 -49.67 -29.57 -23.91
C GLU A 37 -50.17 -30.94 -24.41
N SER A 38 -49.85 -32.01 -23.67
CA SER A 38 -50.44 -33.35 -23.85
C SER A 38 -50.25 -34.27 -22.63
N ALA A 39 -51.20 -35.21 -22.46
CA ALA A 39 -51.31 -36.16 -21.35
C ALA A 39 -52.04 -37.46 -21.84
N ARG A 40 -52.41 -38.48 -21.04
CA ARG A 40 -52.51 -38.62 -19.58
C ARG A 40 -52.54 -40.12 -19.18
N THR A 41 -51.74 -40.54 -18.18
CA THR A 41 -51.97 -41.76 -17.33
C THR A 41 -51.98 -43.16 -18.03
N PRO A 42 -52.02 -44.33 -17.32
CA PRO A 42 -52.21 -44.59 -15.87
C PRO A 42 -51.17 -45.50 -15.15
N ARG A 43 -51.34 -45.60 -13.83
CA ARG A 43 -50.57 -46.44 -12.89
C ARG A 43 -50.96 -47.92 -12.95
N GLN A 44 -50.01 -48.82 -12.66
CA GLN A 44 -50.23 -49.95 -11.76
C GLN A 44 -49.04 -50.12 -10.80
N SER A 45 -49.32 -50.60 -9.59
CA SER A 45 -48.39 -50.63 -8.46
C SER A 45 -48.04 -52.05 -8.03
N VAL A 46 -46.75 -52.36 -7.89
CA VAL A 46 -46.26 -53.51 -7.10
C VAL A 46 -45.16 -53.02 -6.18
N ALA A 47 -45.33 -53.22 -4.88
CA ALA A 47 -44.35 -52.87 -3.87
C ALA A 47 -43.43 -54.06 -3.55
N ARG A 48 -42.15 -53.79 -3.23
CA ARG A 48 -41.42 -54.44 -2.13
C ARG A 48 -40.07 -53.80 -1.83
N ASN A 49 -39.93 -53.36 -0.57
CA ASN A 49 -38.74 -53.16 0.24
C ASN A 49 -37.34 -53.21 -0.42
N ALA A 50 -36.70 -52.04 -0.49
CA ALA A 50 -35.28 -51.90 -0.15
C ALA A 50 -35.12 -50.64 0.74
N ARG A 51 -34.52 -50.78 1.92
CA ARG A 51 -34.12 -49.65 2.76
C ARG A 51 -32.66 -49.29 2.44
N PRO A 52 -32.33 -48.04 2.11
CA PRO A 52 -30.99 -47.52 2.28
C PRO A 52 -30.89 -46.49 3.40
N ALA A 53 -29.78 -46.59 4.13
CA ALA A 53 -29.11 -45.65 5.02
C ALA A 53 -29.83 -44.35 5.47
N LYS A 54 -29.79 -44.12 6.79
CA LYS A 54 -29.96 -42.79 7.38
C LYS A 54 -28.88 -41.85 6.83
N VAL A 55 -29.26 -40.89 6.00
CA VAL A 55 -28.38 -39.74 5.70
C VAL A 55 -28.38 -38.86 6.94
N ALA A 56 -27.29 -38.92 7.71
CA ALA A 56 -27.04 -37.94 8.74
C ALA A 56 -26.78 -36.59 8.05
N ILE A 57 -27.74 -35.67 8.14
CA ILE A 57 -27.52 -34.27 7.78
C ILE A 57 -26.59 -33.72 8.86
N ALA A 58 -25.29 -33.90 8.65
CA ALA A 58 -24.28 -33.17 9.39
C ALA A 58 -24.51 -31.69 9.07
N GLY A 59 -25.13 -30.97 10.01
CA GLY A 59 -25.30 -29.54 9.91
C GLY A 59 -23.92 -28.90 9.82
N ALA A 60 -23.51 -28.53 8.61
CA ALA A 60 -22.40 -27.63 8.40
C ALA A 60 -22.80 -26.29 9.03
N LEU A 61 -22.49 -26.14 10.32
CA LEU A 61 -22.38 -24.85 10.96
C LEU A 61 -21.34 -24.10 10.15
N VAL A 62 -21.82 -23.28 9.22
CA VAL A 62 -21.01 -22.30 8.52
C VAL A 62 -20.57 -21.32 9.58
N THR A 63 -19.42 -21.61 10.18
CA THR A 63 -18.63 -20.66 10.95
C THR A 63 -18.08 -19.62 9.99
N LEU A 64 -18.99 -18.77 9.50
CA LEU A 64 -18.74 -17.37 9.17
C LEU A 64 -18.33 -16.66 10.47
N PHE A 65 -17.23 -17.11 11.06
CA PHE A 65 -16.48 -16.32 12.01
C PHE A 65 -16.08 -15.06 11.27
N ALA A 66 -16.53 -13.93 11.78
CA ALA A 66 -16.51 -12.66 11.10
C ALA A 66 -15.19 -12.46 10.34
N ILE A 67 -15.29 -12.17 9.04
CA ILE A 67 -14.36 -11.26 8.39
C ILE A 67 -14.58 -9.93 9.12
N ARG A 68 -13.92 -9.82 10.27
CA ARG A 68 -14.01 -8.69 11.17
C ARG A 68 -13.58 -7.49 10.34
N CYS A 69 -14.28 -6.37 10.50
CA CYS A 69 -13.81 -5.07 10.01
C CYS A 69 -12.61 -4.59 10.85
N ALA A 70 -11.62 -5.48 11.07
CA ALA A 70 -10.32 -5.09 11.54
C ALA A 70 -9.75 -4.18 10.46
N GLY A 71 -9.54 -2.92 10.85
CA GLY A 71 -8.83 -1.96 10.03
C GLY A 71 -7.37 -2.39 9.85
N PRO A 72 -6.50 -1.47 9.40
CA PRO A 72 -5.08 -1.66 9.63
C PRO A 72 -4.79 -2.07 11.07
N VAL A 73 -3.82 -2.97 11.22
CA VAL A 73 -3.17 -3.26 12.51
C VAL A 73 -2.71 -1.94 13.10
N SER A 74 -2.99 -1.68 14.38
CA SER A 74 -2.66 -0.37 14.95
C SER A 74 -1.15 -0.19 14.98
N MET A 75 -0.66 1.05 14.83
CA MET A 75 0.77 1.34 14.93
C MET A 75 1.37 0.82 16.25
N THR A 76 0.57 0.80 17.32
CA THR A 76 0.93 0.25 18.64
C THR A 76 1.22 -1.26 18.61
N ASP A 77 0.54 -2.04 17.76
CA ASP A 77 0.77 -3.47 17.60
C ASP A 77 1.94 -3.78 16.64
N ALA A 78 2.27 -2.83 15.74
CA ALA A 78 3.34 -2.97 14.75
C ALA A 78 4.71 -2.50 15.26
N ILE A 79 4.76 -1.68 16.32
CA ILE A 79 6.01 -1.21 16.92
C ILE A 79 6.53 -2.22 17.94
N ASP A 80 7.74 -2.69 17.69
CA ASP A 80 8.54 -3.40 18.69
C ASP A 80 9.24 -2.39 19.61
N HIS A 81 9.06 -2.54 20.92
CA HIS A 81 9.67 -1.66 21.92
C HIS A 81 11.21 -1.66 21.80
N GLN A 82 11.83 -2.76 21.38
CA GLN A 82 13.27 -2.80 21.14
C GLN A 82 13.65 -1.85 20.01
N TYR A 83 13.05 -1.96 18.82
CA TYR A 83 13.37 -1.07 17.69
C TYR A 83 13.08 0.40 17.97
N GLU A 84 12.03 0.70 18.75
CA GLU A 84 11.75 2.06 19.20
C GLU A 84 12.84 2.59 20.15
N THR A 85 13.18 1.83 21.19
CA THR A 85 14.24 2.21 22.15
C THR A 85 15.56 2.45 21.43
N ASP A 86 15.90 1.55 20.51
CA ASP A 86 17.08 1.60 19.64
C ASP A 86 17.13 2.89 18.82
N TYR A 87 16.00 3.26 18.20
CA TYR A 87 15.90 4.45 17.35
C TYR A 87 16.00 5.75 18.16
N VAL A 88 15.22 5.85 19.25
CA VAL A 88 15.18 7.03 20.14
C VAL A 88 16.52 7.27 20.82
N THR A 89 17.16 6.22 21.33
CA THR A 89 18.48 6.33 21.99
C THR A 89 19.50 6.95 21.04
N ARG A 90 19.49 6.56 19.75
CA ARG A 90 20.46 7.03 18.76
C ARG A 90 20.18 8.44 18.24
N LEU A 91 18.92 8.86 18.11
CA LEU A 91 18.60 10.28 17.88
C LEU A 91 19.10 11.17 19.02
N ASN A 92 18.84 10.76 20.27
CA ASN A 92 19.15 11.54 21.46
C ASN A 92 20.65 11.61 21.78
N HIS A 93 21.41 10.55 21.50
CA HIS A 93 22.83 10.47 21.86
C HIS A 93 23.71 11.54 21.17
N GLU A 94 23.30 12.03 20.00
CA GLU A 94 24.11 12.91 19.15
C GLU A 94 23.39 14.16 18.63
N ASN A 95 22.13 14.40 19.05
CA ASN A 95 21.25 15.39 18.43
C ASN A 95 21.22 15.25 16.88
N ALA A 96 21.28 13.99 16.43
CA ALA A 96 21.43 13.63 15.04
C ALA A 96 20.06 13.61 14.35
N ASP A 97 20.03 13.93 13.05
CA ASP A 97 18.85 13.66 12.24
C ASP A 97 18.67 12.14 11.99
N GLY A 98 17.52 11.78 11.42
CA GLY A 98 17.17 10.39 11.16
C GLY A 98 18.13 9.68 10.20
N ARG A 99 18.81 10.41 9.29
CA ARG A 99 19.75 9.87 8.31
C ARG A 99 21.10 9.58 8.97
N ALA A 100 21.65 10.54 9.69
CA ALA A 100 22.93 10.41 10.37
C ALA A 100 22.89 9.30 11.45
N ALA A 101 21.85 9.28 12.28
CA ALA A 101 21.66 8.25 13.30
C ALA A 101 21.53 6.82 12.70
N TRP A 102 20.90 6.70 11.53
CA TRP A 102 20.74 5.42 10.82
C TRP A 102 22.05 4.92 10.21
N LEU A 103 22.76 5.77 9.47
CA LEU A 103 24.01 5.40 8.82
C LEU A 103 25.09 5.03 9.84
N LYS A 104 25.17 5.75 10.97
CA LYS A 104 26.07 5.40 12.07
C LYS A 104 25.75 4.05 12.71
N TRP A 105 24.48 3.79 12.99
CA TRP A 105 24.05 2.49 13.52
C TRP A 105 24.41 1.33 12.58
N LYS A 106 24.18 1.47 11.27
CA LYS A 106 24.57 0.47 10.28
C LYS A 106 26.09 0.31 10.21
N ALA A 107 26.85 1.40 10.28
CA ALA A 107 28.32 1.35 10.32
C ALA A 107 28.84 0.56 11.54
N GLU A 108 28.26 0.78 12.72
CA GLU A 108 28.62 0.07 13.96
C GLU A 108 28.23 -1.42 13.93
N THR A 109 27.01 -1.73 13.48
CA THR A 109 26.48 -3.11 13.47
C THR A 109 27.09 -3.96 12.37
N GLU A 110 27.27 -3.42 11.16
CA GLU A 110 27.90 -4.12 10.03
C GLU A 110 29.43 -4.07 10.06
N LYS A 111 30.02 -3.21 10.92
CA LYS A 111 31.47 -2.91 11.00
C LYS A 111 32.03 -2.34 9.68
N ARG A 112 31.30 -1.36 9.12
CA ARG A 112 31.55 -0.74 7.80
C ARG A 112 31.73 0.77 7.90
N GLY A 113 32.17 1.42 6.82
CA GLY A 113 32.30 2.88 6.78
C GLY A 113 30.95 3.59 6.60
N VAL A 114 30.73 4.72 7.30
CA VAL A 114 29.54 5.57 7.09
C VAL A 114 29.47 6.07 5.64
N GLU A 115 30.59 6.51 5.06
CA GLU A 115 30.68 6.98 3.66
C GLU A 115 30.42 5.87 2.63
N GLU A 116 30.67 4.61 3.01
CA GLU A 116 30.40 3.43 2.18
C GLU A 116 28.89 3.16 2.13
N LEU A 117 28.25 3.13 3.29
CA LEU A 117 26.81 2.94 3.46
C LEU A 117 25.99 4.10 2.87
N GLU A 118 26.47 5.34 3.00
CA GLU A 118 25.84 6.51 2.39
C GLU A 118 25.82 6.42 0.86
N ARG A 119 26.93 5.96 0.25
CA ARG A 119 27.00 5.75 -1.20
C ARG A 119 26.05 4.63 -1.66
N GLU A 120 26.00 3.51 -0.93
CA GLU A 120 25.07 2.42 -1.23
C GLU A 120 23.61 2.85 -1.10
N ASP A 121 23.25 3.62 -0.07
CA ASP A 121 21.92 4.24 0.05
C ASP A 121 21.61 5.16 -1.13
N ALA A 122 22.59 5.94 -1.59
CA ALA A 122 22.45 6.80 -2.77
C ALA A 122 22.35 6.01 -4.10
N GLU A 123 22.66 4.71 -4.12
CA GLU A 123 22.48 3.80 -5.25
C GLU A 123 21.15 3.02 -5.19
N LEU A 124 20.51 2.88 -4.00
CA LEU A 124 19.20 2.23 -3.86
C LEU A 124 18.13 2.85 -4.77
N SER A 125 17.31 2.00 -5.38
CA SER A 125 16.30 2.42 -6.36
C SER A 125 15.34 3.45 -5.77
N SER A 126 15.07 4.56 -6.47
CA SER A 126 13.98 5.49 -6.14
C SER A 126 12.62 5.07 -6.74
N THR A 127 12.53 3.85 -7.27
CA THR A 127 11.37 3.40 -8.07
C THR A 127 10.83 2.01 -7.70
N ARG A 128 11.63 1.16 -7.05
CA ARG A 128 11.22 -0.17 -6.56
C ARG A 128 11.56 -0.28 -5.09
N ASN A 129 10.59 -0.71 -4.29
CA ASN A 129 10.82 -1.12 -2.91
C ASN A 129 11.68 -2.41 -2.91
N PRO A 130 12.82 -2.46 -2.19
CA PRO A 130 13.60 -3.69 -2.02
C PRO A 130 12.98 -4.65 -1.00
N PHE A 131 12.07 -4.19 -0.14
CA PHE A 131 11.40 -4.98 0.89
C PHE A 131 10.03 -5.51 0.44
N ASP A 132 9.51 -6.51 1.16
CA ASP A 132 8.21 -7.12 0.93
C ASP A 132 7.39 -7.13 2.22
N ALA A 133 6.34 -6.31 2.28
CA ALA A 133 5.50 -6.13 3.47
C ALA A 133 4.82 -7.42 3.96
N TYR A 134 4.72 -8.47 3.13
CA TYR A 134 4.13 -9.75 3.51
C TYR A 134 5.16 -10.78 4.04
N LYS A 135 6.46 -10.50 3.88
CA LYS A 135 7.54 -11.47 4.15
C LYS A 135 8.64 -10.93 5.06
N ASP A 136 8.77 -9.61 5.16
CA ASP A 136 9.81 -8.94 5.94
C ASP A 136 9.18 -8.19 7.12
N ALA A 137 8.93 -8.93 8.20
CA ALA A 137 8.34 -8.38 9.42
C ALA A 137 9.26 -7.34 10.10
N ASP A 138 10.58 -7.49 9.99
CA ASP A 138 11.55 -6.53 10.52
C ASP A 138 11.47 -5.20 9.76
N ALA A 139 11.35 -5.24 8.43
CA ALA A 139 11.16 -4.04 7.63
C ALA A 139 9.86 -3.31 7.99
N VAL A 140 8.77 -4.05 8.23
CA VAL A 140 7.50 -3.50 8.71
C VAL A 140 7.65 -2.84 10.08
N ARG A 141 8.24 -3.51 11.07
CA ARG A 141 8.43 -2.98 12.43
C ARG A 141 9.31 -1.73 12.44
N ARG A 142 10.42 -1.73 11.70
CA ARG A 142 11.31 -0.55 11.55
C ARG A 142 10.57 0.60 10.85
N GLY A 143 9.76 0.29 9.84
CA GLY A 143 8.90 1.26 9.16
C GLY A 143 7.86 1.89 10.09
N ALA A 144 7.26 1.12 10.99
CA ALA A 144 6.30 1.60 11.98
C ALA A 144 6.91 2.60 12.96
N VAL A 145 8.14 2.32 13.44
CA VAL A 145 8.91 3.26 14.28
C VAL A 145 9.18 4.56 13.52
N LEU A 146 9.69 4.49 12.28
CA LEU A 146 9.92 5.69 11.47
C LEU A 146 8.62 6.48 11.25
N TYR A 147 7.49 5.80 11.04
CA TYR A 147 6.19 6.44 10.84
C TYR A 147 5.74 7.22 12.08
N LYS A 148 5.87 6.63 13.28
CA LYS A 148 5.56 7.30 14.55
C LYS A 148 6.30 8.63 14.71
N TYR A 149 7.61 8.63 14.44
CA TYR A 149 8.45 9.80 14.67
C TYR A 149 8.38 10.87 13.56
N HIS A 150 8.13 10.49 12.30
CA HIS A 150 8.19 11.42 11.16
C HIS A 150 6.84 11.74 10.50
N CYS A 151 5.81 10.90 10.69
CA CYS A 151 4.57 10.97 9.91
C CYS A 151 3.31 11.14 10.78
N ALA A 152 3.23 10.43 11.90
CA ALA A 152 2.01 10.34 12.71
C ALA A 152 1.51 11.68 13.26
N ARG A 153 2.39 12.67 13.49
CA ARG A 153 1.99 14.02 13.94
C ARG A 153 0.97 14.70 13.02
N CYS A 154 1.06 14.47 11.71
CA CYS A 154 0.09 14.99 10.74
C CYS A 154 -0.84 13.90 10.21
N HIS A 155 -0.38 12.66 10.08
CA HIS A 155 -1.17 11.57 9.50
C HIS A 155 -1.98 10.74 10.51
N GLY A 156 -1.76 10.92 11.81
CA GLY A 156 -2.38 10.15 12.90
C GLY A 156 -1.70 8.80 13.12
N ASP A 157 -1.78 8.28 14.35
CA ASP A 157 -1.26 6.95 14.72
C ASP A 157 -2.02 5.80 14.01
N ASP A 158 -3.23 6.07 13.52
CA ASP A 158 -4.09 5.17 12.75
C ASP A 158 -4.01 5.39 11.22
N ALA A 159 -3.11 6.25 10.76
CA ALA A 159 -2.94 6.62 9.36
C ALA A 159 -4.21 7.14 8.65
N ARG A 160 -5.16 7.76 9.37
CA ARG A 160 -6.35 8.38 8.77
C ARG A 160 -6.12 9.74 8.11
N GLY A 161 -4.92 10.31 8.22
CA GLY A 161 -4.64 11.69 7.79
C GLY A 161 -5.19 12.76 8.74
N ARG A 162 -5.42 12.41 10.01
CA ARG A 162 -6.09 13.27 11.02
C ARG A 162 -5.26 13.45 12.30
N GLY A 163 -3.94 13.58 12.15
CA GLY A 163 -3.04 13.84 13.28
C GLY A 163 -3.24 15.24 13.89
N PRO A 164 -2.69 15.49 15.10
CA PRO A 164 -2.84 16.77 15.81
C PRO A 164 -2.24 17.99 15.10
N SER A 165 -1.44 17.81 14.05
CA SER A 165 -0.95 18.88 13.16
C SER A 165 -1.38 18.68 11.69
N ALA A 166 -2.46 17.93 11.44
CA ALA A 166 -3.08 17.88 10.13
C ALA A 166 -3.60 19.26 9.72
N LEU A 167 -3.39 19.63 8.46
CA LEU A 167 -3.90 20.88 7.89
C LEU A 167 -5.38 20.70 7.53
N PRO A 168 -6.32 21.51 8.08
CA PRO A 168 -7.77 21.25 7.96
C PRO A 168 -8.31 21.14 6.53
N ASP A 169 -7.77 21.95 5.62
CA ASP A 169 -8.24 22.06 4.24
C ASP A 169 -7.56 21.07 3.26
N TYR A 170 -6.63 20.23 3.75
CA TYR A 170 -5.93 19.26 2.91
C TYR A 170 -6.66 17.90 2.87
N PRO A 171 -6.71 17.25 1.69
CA PRO A 171 -7.31 15.94 1.57
C PRO A 171 -6.50 14.89 2.36
N ALA A 172 -7.15 14.32 3.37
CA ALA A 172 -6.60 13.22 4.15
C ALA A 172 -6.43 11.98 3.28
N ASN A 173 -5.22 11.41 3.24
CA ASN A 173 -5.01 10.05 2.73
C ASN A 173 -5.43 9.09 3.84
N ASP A 174 -6.71 8.73 3.86
CA ASP A 174 -7.28 7.84 4.88
C ASP A 174 -7.00 6.37 4.53
N PHE A 175 -6.03 5.76 5.23
CA PHE A 175 -5.69 4.35 5.07
C PHE A 175 -6.67 3.38 5.77
N HIS A 176 -7.86 3.85 6.18
CA HIS A 176 -9.02 2.99 6.43
C HIS A 176 -9.97 2.87 5.22
N ASP A 177 -9.94 3.81 4.25
CA ASP A 177 -10.77 3.72 3.05
C ASP A 177 -10.33 2.56 2.14
N PHE A 178 -11.26 1.64 1.84
CA PHE A 178 -10.95 0.45 1.04
C PHE A 178 -10.41 0.80 -0.35
N GLY A 179 -10.89 1.88 -0.99
CA GLY A 179 -10.43 2.29 -2.31
C GLY A 179 -8.97 2.74 -2.31
N GLN A 180 -8.60 3.61 -1.37
CA GLN A 180 -7.22 4.11 -1.20
C GLN A 180 -6.25 2.96 -0.84
N ARG A 181 -6.67 2.09 0.09
CA ARG A 181 -5.93 0.91 0.54
C ARG A 181 -5.68 -0.09 -0.61
N PHE A 182 -6.75 -0.52 -1.27
CA PHE A 182 -6.69 -1.42 -2.41
C PHE A 182 -5.80 -0.87 -3.53
N ALA A 183 -5.88 0.43 -3.81
CA ALA A 183 -5.03 1.10 -4.79
C ALA A 183 -3.54 1.16 -4.39
N ALA A 184 -3.22 1.25 -3.10
CA ALA A 184 -1.86 1.20 -2.58
C ALA A 184 -1.22 -0.20 -2.63
N THR A 185 -2.06 -1.24 -2.52
CA THR A 185 -1.61 -2.61 -2.26
C THR A 185 -1.60 -3.48 -3.52
N LEU A 186 -2.62 -3.43 -4.39
CA LEU A 186 -2.73 -4.38 -5.51
C LEU A 186 -1.76 -4.14 -6.68
N HIS A 187 -1.42 -2.88 -6.98
CA HIS A 187 -0.83 -2.55 -8.29
C HIS A 187 0.70 -2.69 -8.39
N ARG A 188 1.40 -3.04 -7.29
CA ARG A 188 2.83 -2.69 -7.10
C ARG A 188 3.11 -1.18 -7.32
N GLY A 189 2.05 -0.37 -7.24
CA GLY A 189 1.94 1.08 -7.19
C GLY A 189 1.17 1.37 -5.88
N ALA A 190 1.51 2.35 -5.06
CA ALA A 190 2.22 3.59 -5.37
C ALA A 190 3.69 3.79 -4.87
N PRO A 191 4.56 2.77 -4.68
CA PRO A 191 5.96 2.93 -4.23
C PRO A 191 6.71 4.13 -4.83
N ARG A 192 6.78 4.26 -6.16
CA ARG A 192 7.50 5.37 -6.83
C ARG A 192 6.87 6.76 -6.59
N ARG A 193 5.55 6.87 -6.44
CA ARG A 193 4.89 8.17 -6.19
C ARG A 193 5.13 8.57 -4.74
N TRP A 194 4.89 7.66 -3.80
CA TRP A 194 5.09 7.90 -2.37
C TRP A 194 6.55 8.16 -2.04
N PHE A 195 7.49 7.37 -2.59
CA PHE A 195 8.92 7.62 -2.43
C PHE A 195 9.25 9.05 -2.82
N ARG A 196 8.85 9.48 -4.03
CA ARG A 196 9.05 10.87 -4.49
C ARG A 196 8.37 11.91 -3.60
N SER A 197 7.15 11.68 -3.12
CA SER A 197 6.43 12.61 -2.23
C SER A 197 7.09 12.71 -0.85
N ILE A 198 7.63 11.61 -0.30
CA ILE A 198 8.37 11.61 0.97
C ILE A 198 9.75 12.26 0.77
N THR A 199 10.49 11.92 -0.30
CA THR A 199 11.80 12.51 -0.58
C THR A 199 11.71 14.03 -0.80
N ASN A 200 10.76 14.50 -1.61
CA ASN A 200 10.74 15.87 -2.13
C ASN A 200 9.67 16.78 -1.49
N GLY A 201 8.78 16.23 -0.66
CA GLY A 201 7.56 16.90 -0.22
C GLY A 201 6.48 16.96 -1.31
N THR A 202 5.26 17.38 -0.95
CA THR A 202 4.15 17.57 -1.89
C THR A 202 3.02 18.44 -1.32
N GLY A 203 2.11 18.92 -2.17
CA GLY A 203 1.07 19.89 -1.81
C GLY A 203 1.49 21.34 -2.08
N ASP A 204 0.63 22.29 -1.74
CA ASP A 204 0.90 23.72 -1.94
C ASP A 204 1.86 24.26 -0.88
N ILE A 205 2.33 25.50 -1.05
CA ILE A 205 3.26 26.12 -0.12
C ILE A 205 2.50 26.67 1.10
N VAL A 206 2.85 26.18 2.27
CA VAL A 206 2.32 26.58 3.58
C VAL A 206 3.46 27.10 4.47
N THR A 207 3.10 27.77 5.56
CA THR A 207 4.05 28.25 6.57
C THR A 207 3.82 27.51 7.89
N TYR A 208 4.87 26.92 8.44
CA TYR A 208 4.86 26.35 9.80
C TYR A 208 5.51 27.34 10.79
N PRO A 209 5.19 27.29 12.10
CA PRO A 209 5.65 28.30 13.07
C PRO A 209 7.17 28.50 13.12
N ASP A 210 7.93 27.43 12.89
CA ASP A 210 9.40 27.39 13.06
C ASP A 210 10.16 27.01 11.77
N GLU A 211 9.47 26.90 10.62
CA GLU A 211 10.10 26.52 9.34
C GLU A 211 9.81 27.56 8.23
N PRO A 212 10.76 27.81 7.30
CA PRO A 212 10.49 28.61 6.10
C PRO A 212 9.31 28.05 5.27
N PRO A 213 8.60 28.87 4.48
CA PRO A 213 7.50 28.40 3.66
C PRO A 213 7.91 27.24 2.74
N GLY A 214 7.16 26.14 2.79
CA GLY A 214 7.48 24.88 2.12
C GLY A 214 6.23 24.07 1.78
N PRO A 215 6.36 22.94 1.08
CA PRO A 215 5.23 22.11 0.70
C PRO A 215 4.47 21.57 1.91
N ALA A 216 3.14 21.51 1.81
CA ALA A 216 2.22 21.06 2.85
C ALA A 216 2.61 19.73 3.50
N MET A 217 3.03 18.75 2.70
CA MET A 217 3.83 17.62 3.17
C MET A 217 5.32 17.99 3.03
N PRO A 218 6.10 18.10 4.14
CA PRO A 218 7.51 18.43 4.08
C PRO A 218 8.37 17.40 3.33
N ALA A 219 9.56 17.84 2.91
CA ALA A 219 10.55 16.98 2.27
C ALA A 219 11.43 16.27 3.33
N PHE A 220 11.49 14.94 3.26
CA PHE A 220 12.29 14.11 4.17
C PHE A 220 13.58 13.57 3.54
N GLY A 221 13.84 13.80 2.24
CA GLY A 221 15.00 13.26 1.53
C GLY A 221 16.38 13.72 2.06
N ALA A 222 16.42 14.78 2.86
CA ALA A 222 17.63 15.20 3.60
C ALA A 222 17.68 14.62 5.03
N LYS A 223 16.52 14.34 5.64
CA LYS A 223 16.38 13.87 7.04
C LYS A 223 16.34 12.35 7.18
N LEU A 224 16.18 11.59 6.08
CA LEU A 224 16.07 10.13 6.03
C LEU A 224 16.86 9.54 4.86
N THR A 225 17.33 8.31 5.01
CA THR A 225 17.92 7.47 3.95
C THR A 225 16.86 6.97 2.96
N ARG A 226 17.27 6.57 1.75
CA ARG A 226 16.37 5.89 0.79
C ARG A 226 15.88 4.57 1.37
N GLU A 227 16.73 3.86 2.10
CA GLU A 227 16.37 2.68 2.90
C GLU A 227 15.23 2.99 3.88
N GLN A 228 15.36 4.03 4.72
CA GLN A 228 14.30 4.45 5.65
C GLN A 228 13.00 4.85 4.95
N ILE A 229 13.07 5.54 3.80
CA ILE A 229 11.88 5.88 3.01
C ILE A 229 11.20 4.61 2.46
N TRP A 230 11.97 3.57 2.10
CA TRP A 230 11.40 2.28 1.73
C TRP A 230 10.81 1.51 2.91
N LEU A 231 11.43 1.56 4.09
CA LEU A 231 10.88 0.97 5.31
C LEU A 231 9.53 1.61 5.67
N LEU A 232 9.43 2.94 5.62
CA LEU A 232 8.17 3.68 5.77
C LEU A 232 7.08 3.19 4.79
N ILE A 233 7.42 3.05 3.51
CA ILE A 233 6.49 2.57 2.48
C ILE A 233 6.10 1.11 2.73
N THR A 234 7.03 0.28 3.21
CA THR A 234 6.76 -1.13 3.56
C THR A 234 5.78 -1.24 4.72
N TYR A 235 5.91 -0.39 5.74
CA TYR A 235 4.91 -0.28 6.80
C TYR A 235 3.54 0.16 6.26
N LEU A 236 3.46 1.19 5.42
CA LEU A 236 2.20 1.62 4.80
C LEU A 236 1.55 0.52 3.93
N GLN A 237 2.35 -0.29 3.24
CA GLN A 237 1.86 -1.46 2.49
C GLN A 237 1.43 -2.62 3.41
N SER A 238 1.94 -2.66 4.65
CA SER A 238 1.57 -3.66 5.65
C SER A 238 0.21 -3.40 6.32
N LEU A 239 -0.32 -2.18 6.19
CA LEU A 239 -1.62 -1.76 6.75
C LEU A 239 -2.82 -2.56 6.19
N ASP A 240 -2.67 -3.24 5.05
CA ASP A 240 -3.67 -4.17 4.51
C ASP A 240 -3.45 -5.63 4.89
N VAL A 241 -2.37 -5.91 5.63
CA VAL A 241 -1.95 -7.26 5.99
C VAL A 241 -2.40 -7.53 7.42
N HIS A 242 -3.34 -8.44 7.57
CA HIS A 242 -3.57 -9.07 8.88
C HIS A 242 -2.39 -9.98 9.19
N PHE A 243 -1.40 -9.46 9.92
CA PHE A 243 -0.48 -10.32 10.63
C PHE A 243 -1.25 -11.02 11.75
N PRO A 244 -1.22 -12.36 11.86
CA PRO A 244 -1.56 -12.99 13.11
C PRO A 244 -0.58 -12.46 14.16
N THR A 245 -1.11 -11.78 15.18
CA THR A 245 -0.29 -11.23 16.27
C THR A 245 0.59 -12.35 16.81
N ALA A 246 1.89 -12.08 17.00
CA ALA A 246 2.78 -13.05 17.62
C ALA A 246 2.16 -13.46 18.96
N THR A 247 1.75 -14.73 19.08
CA THR A 247 0.98 -15.20 20.22
C THR A 247 1.80 -14.92 21.47
N ALA A 248 1.28 -14.05 22.35
CA ALA A 248 1.90 -13.79 23.64
C ALA A 248 2.15 -15.14 24.32
N PRO A 249 3.35 -15.38 24.87
CA PRO A 249 3.66 -16.66 25.49
C PRO A 249 2.58 -16.96 26.53
N GLN A 250 1.87 -18.08 26.33
CA GLN A 250 0.84 -18.53 27.25
C GLN A 250 1.49 -18.64 28.62
N ALA A 251 1.00 -17.87 29.60
CA ALA A 251 1.45 -18.00 30.97
C ALA A 251 1.08 -19.42 31.43
N THR A 252 2.08 -20.27 31.61
CA THR A 252 1.91 -21.59 32.20
C THR A 252 1.67 -21.41 33.70
N GLU A 253 0.44 -21.71 34.12
CA GLU A 253 0.01 -21.83 35.52
C GLU A 253 0.55 -23.12 36.17
#